data_AF-A0A0G0UEL6-F1
#
_entry.id   AF-A0A0G0UEL6-F1
#
_cell.length_a   1.000
_cell.length_b   1.000
_cell.length_c   1.000
_cell.angle_alpha   90.00
_cell.angle_beta   90.00
_cell.angle_gamma   90.00
#
_symmetry.space_group_name_H-M   'P 1'
#
loop_
_entity.id
_entity.type
_entity.pdbx_description
1 polymer ?
#
loop_
_entity_poly.entity_id
_entity_poly.type
_entity_poly.pdbx_seq_one_letter_code
_entity_poly.pdbx_strand_id
1 'polypeptide(L)'
;MDLENQQQLTAKVVVVLFVKEIGPVDSHAHLLYNDVGSGNGQIWQDGKTIKITWKKPVRTSRTKFYDAAGREVQLNRGQIWIEMLPIGTSVSTQ
;
A
#
# COMPACT_ATOMS: atom_id res chain seq x y z
N MET A 1 19.37 2.23 -0.56
CA MET A 1 20.62 1.62 -1.01
C MET A 1 20.57 0.13 -0.75
N ASP A 2 20.70 -0.69 -1.79
CA ASP A 2 20.98 -2.11 -1.66
C ASP A 2 22.48 -2.26 -1.34
N LEU A 3 22.79 -2.88 -0.20
CA LEU A 3 24.18 -2.97 0.29
C LEU A 3 25.01 -4.02 -0.46
N GLU A 4 24.38 -4.97 -1.16
CA GLU A 4 25.09 -6.01 -1.90
C GLU A 4 25.70 -5.46 -3.21
N ASN A 5 25.03 -4.48 -3.82
CA ASN A 5 25.45 -3.91 -5.11
C ASN A 5 25.66 -2.39 -5.10
N GLN A 6 25.41 -1.73 -3.96
CA GLN A 6 25.55 -0.27 -3.80
C GLN A 6 24.66 0.53 -4.79
N GLN A 7 23.52 -0.03 -5.20
CA GLN A 7 22.55 0.64 -6.06
C GLN A 7 21.33 1.13 -5.28
N GLN A 8 20.75 2.26 -5.72
CA GLN A 8 19.50 2.74 -5.15
C GLN A 8 18.34 1.83 -5.58
N LEU A 9 17.48 1.47 -4.62
CA LEU A 9 16.27 0.70 -4.90
C LEU A 9 15.32 1.54 -5.77
N THR A 10 14.73 0.91 -6.78
CA THR A 10 13.75 1.52 -7.65
C THR A 10 12.50 0.66 -7.72
N ALA A 11 11.35 1.30 -7.95
CA ALA A 11 10.08 0.62 -8.15
C ALA A 11 9.43 1.14 -9.44
N LYS A 12 8.79 0.25 -10.20
CA LYS A 12 7.95 0.61 -11.34
C LYS A 12 6.56 1.06 -10.90
N VAL A 13 6.13 0.57 -9.74
CA VAL A 13 4.84 0.88 -9.12
C VAL A 13 5.06 1.11 -7.63
N VAL A 14 4.54 2.21 -7.11
CA VAL A 14 4.43 2.45 -5.66
C VAL A 14 2.95 2.41 -5.29
N VAL A 15 2.61 1.71 -4.22
CA VAL A 15 1.25 1.62 -3.68
C VAL A 15 1.29 2.02 -2.22
N VAL A 16 0.44 2.96 -1.83
CA VAL A 16 0.19 3.29 -0.42
C VAL A 16 -1.22 2.86 -0.06
N LEU A 17 -1.35 2.08 1.01
CA LEU A 17 -2.61 1.63 1.58
C LEU A 17 -2.85 2.36 2.90
N PHE A 18 -4.01 2.97 3.06
CA PHE A 18 -4.44 3.49 4.35
C PHE A 18 -5.23 2.42 5.09
N VAL A 19 -4.76 2.08 6.28
CA VAL A 19 -5.32 1.02 7.11
C VAL A 19 -5.59 1.51 8.53
N LYS A 20 -6.50 0.84 9.22
CA LYS A 20 -6.74 1.11 10.63
C LYS A 20 -5.55 0.58 11.44
N GLU A 21 -4.89 1.48 12.15
CA GLU A 21 -3.94 1.15 13.21
C GLU A 21 -4.72 0.96 14.52
N ILE A 22 -4.38 -0.07 15.27
CA ILE A 22 -4.99 -0.44 16.55
C ILE A 22 -3.85 -0.66 17.53
N GLY A 23 -3.86 0.06 18.63
CA GLY A 23 -2.91 -0.21 19.68
C GLY A 23 -3.02 0.72 20.87
N PRO A 24 -2.25 0.44 21.93
CA PRO A 24 -1.44 -0.77 22.09
C PRO A 24 -2.32 -2.03 22.23
N VAL A 25 -1.88 -3.18 21.70
CA VAL A 25 -2.64 -4.45 21.79
C VAL A 25 -2.11 -5.40 22.87
N ASP A 26 -0.99 -5.08 23.49
CA ASP A 26 -0.43 -5.79 24.64
C ASP A 26 0.42 -4.88 25.53
N SER A 27 1.00 -5.44 26.59
CA SER A 27 1.84 -4.73 27.57
C SER A 27 3.16 -4.22 27.01
N HIS A 28 3.57 -4.65 25.82
CA HIS A 28 4.80 -4.21 25.15
C HIS A 28 4.52 -3.12 24.11
N ALA A 29 3.29 -2.61 24.08
CA ALA A 29 2.85 -1.54 23.20
C ALA A 29 2.96 -1.86 21.69
N HIS A 30 2.78 -3.13 21.33
CA HIS A 30 2.70 -3.47 19.91
C HIS A 30 1.48 -2.82 19.24
N LEU A 31 1.68 -2.39 17.99
CA LEU A 31 0.63 -1.87 17.12
C LEU A 31 0.19 -2.95 16.14
N LEU A 32 -1.12 -3.05 15.96
CA LEU A 32 -1.74 -3.92 14.97
C LEU A 32 -2.27 -3.07 13.82
N TYR A 33 -1.96 -3.48 12.58
CA TYR A 33 -2.48 -2.86 11.37
C TYR A 33 -3.48 -3.81 10.70
N ASN A 34 -4.71 -3.36 10.48
CA ASN A 34 -5.74 -4.19 9.84
C ASN A 34 -5.48 -4.30 8.32
N ASP A 35 -4.79 -5.36 7.91
CA ASP A 35 -4.45 -5.66 6.52
C ASP A 35 -5.52 -6.46 5.76
N VAL A 36 -6.45 -7.10 6.48
CA VAL A 36 -7.61 -7.82 5.93
C VAL A 36 -8.84 -6.90 5.92
N GLY A 37 -9.60 -6.94 4.82
CA GLY A 37 -10.80 -6.14 4.61
C GLY A 37 -10.66 -5.23 3.40
N SER A 38 -11.00 -3.96 3.56
CA SER A 38 -10.90 -2.95 2.50
C SER A 38 -10.58 -1.58 3.05
N GLY A 39 -9.95 -0.74 2.25
CA GLY A 39 -9.65 0.64 2.61
C GLY A 39 -9.25 1.47 1.40
N ASN A 40 -8.91 2.73 1.64
CA ASN A 40 -8.47 3.64 0.59
C ASN A 40 -6.96 3.54 0.38
N GLY A 41 -6.49 4.01 -0.76
CA GLY A 41 -5.08 4.07 -1.06
C GLY A 41 -4.79 4.87 -2.32
N GLN A 42 -3.52 4.89 -2.70
CA GLN A 42 -3.03 5.54 -3.90
C GLN A 42 -2.00 4.66 -4.59
N ILE A 43 -1.99 4.70 -5.91
CA ILE A 43 -1.01 4.02 -6.75
C ILE A 43 -0.30 5.06 -7.60
N TRP A 44 1.02 4.98 -7.65
CA TRP A 44 1.87 5.75 -8.55
C TRP A 44 2.51 4.80 -9.56
N GLN A 45 2.21 5.00 -10.84
CA GLN A 45 2.85 4.31 -11.96
C GLN A 45 2.75 5.17 -13.23
N ASP A 46 3.77 5.12 -14.09
CA ASP A 46 3.87 5.91 -15.33
C ASP A 46 3.62 7.42 -15.14
N GLY A 47 4.11 7.99 -14.03
CA GLY A 47 3.91 9.41 -13.72
C GLY A 47 2.47 9.80 -13.36
N LYS A 48 1.58 8.83 -13.16
CA LYS A 48 0.18 9.06 -12.78
C LYS A 48 -0.07 8.63 -11.35
N THR A 49 -0.89 9.41 -10.65
CA THR A 49 -1.46 9.06 -9.35
C THR A 49 -2.89 8.56 -9.54
N ILE A 50 -3.19 7.38 -9.03
CA ILE A 50 -4.52 6.76 -9.11
C ILE A 50 -5.01 6.57 -7.68
N LYS A 51 -6.09 7.26 -7.30
CA LYS A 51 -6.81 6.98 -6.06
C LYS A 51 -7.51 5.62 -6.20
N ILE A 52 -7.34 4.75 -5.21
CA ILE A 52 -7.89 3.40 -5.23
C ILE A 52 -8.63 3.05 -3.95
N THR A 53 -9.47 2.02 -4.06
CA THR A 53 -9.91 1.20 -2.94
C THR A 53 -9.19 -0.14 -3.02
N TRP A 54 -8.51 -0.55 -1.95
CA TRP A 54 -7.91 -1.88 -1.84
C TRP A 54 -8.88 -2.86 -1.18
N LYS A 55 -8.80 -4.14 -1.53
CA LYS A 55 -9.57 -5.22 -0.92
C LYS A 55 -8.71 -6.46 -0.75
N LYS A 56 -8.77 -7.08 0.43
CA LYS A 56 -8.12 -8.34 0.77
C LYS A 56 -9.09 -9.17 1.63
N PRO A 57 -9.82 -10.15 1.06
CA PRO A 57 -10.88 -10.86 1.76
C PRO A 57 -10.41 -11.64 2.99
N VAL A 58 -9.27 -12.32 2.90
CA VAL A 58 -8.65 -13.07 3.99
C VAL A 58 -7.12 -12.95 3.93
N ARG A 59 -6.43 -13.35 5.00
CA ARG A 59 -4.96 -13.21 5.16
C ARG A 59 -4.16 -13.77 3.98
N THR A 60 -4.58 -14.91 3.43
CA THR A 60 -3.89 -15.59 2.32
C THR A 60 -4.29 -15.09 0.94
N SER A 61 -5.33 -14.25 0.82
CA SER A 61 -5.74 -13.70 -0.46
C SER A 61 -4.79 -12.62 -0.95
N ARG A 62 -4.69 -12.46 -2.27
CA ARG A 62 -4.03 -11.30 -2.88
C ARG A 62 -4.83 -10.03 -2.57
N THR A 63 -4.13 -8.96 -2.23
CA THR A 63 -4.73 -7.62 -2.17
C THR A 63 -4.98 -7.13 -3.59
N LYS A 64 -6.21 -6.73 -3.89
CA LYS A 64 -6.63 -6.17 -5.18
C LYS A 64 -6.93 -4.68 -5.05
N PHE A 65 -6.72 -3.92 -6.11
CA PHE A 65 -6.90 -2.48 -6.14
C PHE A 65 -7.95 -2.10 -7.19
N TYR A 66 -8.84 -1.20 -6.83
CA TYR A 66 -9.96 -0.79 -7.67
C TYR A 66 -9.98 0.73 -7.83
N ASP A 67 -10.24 1.22 -9.04
CA ASP A 67 -10.43 2.64 -9.29
C ASP A 67 -11.80 3.14 -8.78
N ALA A 68 -12.06 4.44 -8.91
CA ALA A 68 -13.33 5.04 -8.51
C ALA A 68 -14.56 4.49 -9.29
N ALA A 69 -14.34 3.85 -10.44
CA ALA A 69 -15.38 3.19 -11.23
C ALA A 69 -15.55 1.71 -10.86
N GLY A 70 -14.83 1.21 -9.86
CA GLY A 70 -14.88 -0.18 -9.41
C GLY A 70 -14.13 -1.16 -10.32
N ARG A 71 -13.31 -0.68 -11.25
CA ARG A 71 -12.51 -1.53 -12.15
C ARG A 71 -11.17 -1.88 -11.49
N GLU A 72 -10.74 -3.12 -11.63
CA GLU A 72 -9.46 -3.58 -11.08
C GLU A 72 -8.30 -2.87 -11.81
N VAL A 73 -7.46 -2.17 -11.04
CA VAL A 73 -6.30 -1.43 -11.56
C VAL A 73 -5.20 -2.43 -11.91
N GLN A 74 -4.79 -2.42 -13.18
CA GLN A 74 -3.64 -3.21 -13.63
C GLN A 74 -2.34 -2.54 -13.21
N LEU A 75 -1.44 -3.31 -12.61
CA LEU A 75 -0.13 -2.84 -12.21
C LEU A 75 0.87 -3.10 -13.33
N ASN A 76 1.72 -2.12 -13.59
CA ASN A 76 2.80 -2.29 -14.55
C ASN A 76 3.76 -3.40 -14.12
N ARG A 77 4.20 -4.20 -15.09
CA ARG A 77 5.16 -5.28 -14.84
C ARG A 77 6.48 -4.68 -14.35
N GLY A 78 6.95 -5.16 -13.21
CA GLY A 78 8.23 -4.77 -12.61
C GLY A 78 8.19 -4.85 -11.09
N GLN A 79 9.16 -4.21 -10.45
CA GLN A 79 9.20 -4.10 -8.99
C GLN A 79 8.03 -3.26 -8.49
N ILE A 80 7.27 -3.81 -7.55
CA ILE A 80 6.15 -3.13 -6.89
C ILE A 80 6.54 -2.91 -5.44
N TRP A 81 6.48 -1.65 -4.99
CA TRP A 81 6.63 -1.30 -3.58
C TRP A 81 5.26 -1.03 -2.99
N ILE A 82 4.91 -1.70 -1.88
CA ILE A 82 3.64 -1.49 -1.17
C ILE A 82 3.96 -1.05 0.24
N GLU A 83 3.37 0.06 0.66
CA GLU A 83 3.50 0.61 1.99
C GLU A 83 2.11 0.75 2.63
N MET A 84 2.01 0.41 3.91
CA MET A 84 0.79 0.54 4.69
C MET A 84 0.98 1.65 5.71
N LEU A 85 0.06 2.61 5.71
CA LEU A 85 0.07 3.77 6.59
C LEU A 85 -1.22 3.83 7.40
N PRO A 86 -1.19 4.39 8.63
CA PRO A 86 -2.40 4.73 9.36
C PRO A 86 -3.33 5.63 8.54
N ILE A 87 -4.64 5.45 8.73
CA ILE A 87 -5.63 6.41 8.24
C ILE A 87 -5.34 7.79 8.85
N GLY A 88 -5.26 8.81 8.00
CA GLY A 88 -4.96 10.18 8.40
C GLY A 88 -3.51 10.61 8.14
N THR A 89 -2.61 9.67 7.81
CA THR A 89 -1.25 10.02 7.39
C THR A 89 -1.26 10.81 6.08
N SER A 90 -0.66 12.01 6.11
CA SER A 90 -0.49 12.84 4.91
C SER A 90 0.59 12.27 4.01
N VAL A 91 0.27 12.15 2.72
CA VAL A 91 1.22 11.75 1.67
C VAL A 91 1.29 12.86 0.64
N SER A 92 2.48 13.41 0.43
CA SER A 92 2.76 14.41 -0.59
C SER A 92 3.65 13.85 -1.68
N THR A 93 3.41 14.29 -2.91
CA THR A 93 4.34 14.11 -4.03
C THR A 93 5.05 15.44 -4.26
N GLN A 94 6.34 15.38 -4.62
CA GLN A 94 7.09 16.56 -5.06
C GLN A 94 6.67 16.97 -6.47
#